data_AF-A0A7J3CJF7-F1
#
_entry.id   AF-A0A7J3CJF7-F1
#
_cell.length_a   1.000
_cell.length_b   1.000
_cell.length_c   1.000
_cell.angle_alpha   90.00
_cell.angle_beta   90.00
_cell.angle_gamma   90.00
#
_symmetry.space_group_name_H-M   'P 1'
#
loop_
_entity.id
_entity.type
_entity.pdbx_description
1 polymer ?
#
loop_
_entity_poly.entity_id
_entity_poly.type
_entity_poly.pdbx_seq_one_letter_code
_entity_poly.pdbx_strand_id
1 'polypeptide(L)'
;MFFSFGYSGWSIEEFYEILKKFNIKVVADVRKNPTSKRKEFCKEELERSLKERGVEYFWFEELGGFKQSYEEFSYSKVFDDNIKKLEEIGKDKNLLILCMEKDWRKCHRKFIAQRIASDGFEVFHITKTKLIKHDPNSEEIKRGMQKRIFCDIAKNKKSSS
;
A
#
# COMPACT_ATOMS: atom_id res chain seq x y z
N MET A 1 1.43 7.71 -10.57
CA MET A 1 0.13 7.45 -9.92
C MET A 1 0.23 6.18 -9.10
N PHE A 2 -0.49 6.08 -7.98
CA PHE A 2 -0.47 4.91 -7.11
C PHE A 2 -1.80 4.16 -7.18
N PHE A 3 -1.72 2.84 -7.18
CA PHE A 3 -2.87 1.94 -7.20
C PHE A 3 -2.82 1.02 -5.99
N SER A 4 -3.97 0.70 -5.41
CA SER A 4 -4.12 -0.22 -4.29
C SER A 4 -4.95 -1.41 -4.73
N PHE A 5 -4.43 -2.62 -4.56
CA PHE A 5 -5.05 -3.85 -5.01
C PHE A 5 -4.96 -4.96 -3.96
N GLY A 6 -6.07 -5.68 -3.81
CA GLY A 6 -6.19 -6.84 -2.93
C GLY A 6 -6.58 -8.06 -3.76
N TYR A 7 -5.71 -9.07 -3.86
CA TYR A 7 -5.92 -10.16 -4.83
C TYR A 7 -6.99 -11.19 -4.42
N SER A 8 -7.50 -11.17 -3.18
CA SER A 8 -8.55 -12.10 -2.76
C SER A 8 -9.80 -11.95 -3.65
N GLY A 9 -10.24 -13.06 -4.24
CA GLY A 9 -11.36 -13.09 -5.19
C GLY A 9 -11.01 -12.74 -6.64
N TRP A 10 -9.73 -12.52 -6.97
CA TRP A 10 -9.25 -12.30 -8.34
C TRP A 10 -8.47 -13.50 -8.86
N SER A 11 -8.67 -13.90 -10.11
CA SER A 11 -7.77 -14.84 -10.78
C SER A 11 -6.42 -14.16 -11.09
N ILE A 12 -5.40 -14.95 -11.44
CA ILE A 12 -4.11 -14.38 -11.83
C ILE A 12 -4.19 -13.70 -13.19
N GLU A 13 -5.01 -14.21 -14.10
CA GLU A 13 -5.27 -13.63 -15.41
C GLU A 13 -5.93 -12.27 -15.26
N GLU A 14 -6.94 -12.15 -14.40
CA GLU A 14 -7.57 -10.86 -14.13
C GLU A 14 -6.57 -9.87 -13.52
N PHE A 15 -5.67 -10.33 -12.65
CA PHE A 15 -4.61 -9.49 -12.11
C PHE A 15 -3.69 -8.96 -13.21
N TYR A 16 -3.29 -9.79 -14.18
CA TYR A 16 -2.47 -9.34 -15.30
C TYR A 16 -3.20 -8.36 -16.23
N GLU A 17 -4.49 -8.56 -16.48
CA GLU A 17 -5.30 -7.60 -17.23
C GLU A 17 -5.38 -6.25 -16.51
N ILE A 18 -5.44 -6.25 -15.18
CA ILE A 18 -5.35 -5.02 -14.38
C ILE A 18 -3.98 -4.33 -14.55
N LEU A 19 -2.88 -5.08 -14.48
CA LEU A 19 -1.53 -4.52 -14.69
C LEU A 19 -1.42 -3.85 -16.05
N LYS A 20 -1.91 -4.52 -17.10
CA LYS A 20 -1.90 -4.00 -18.47
C LYS A 20 -2.80 -2.77 -18.61
N LYS A 21 -4.05 -2.85 -18.13
CA LYS A 21 -5.05 -1.78 -18.25
C LYS A 21 -4.59 -0.47 -17.64
N PHE A 22 -3.94 -0.51 -16.48
CA PHE A 22 -3.44 0.67 -15.79
C PHE A 22 -1.96 0.97 -16.09
N ASN A 23 -1.36 0.25 -17.05
CA ASN A 23 0.05 0.39 -17.42
C ASN A 23 0.98 0.34 -16.20
N ILE A 24 0.70 -0.57 -15.25
CA ILE A 24 1.48 -0.75 -14.04
C ILE A 24 2.90 -1.18 -14.43
N LYS A 25 3.89 -0.45 -13.92
CA LYS A 25 5.32 -0.76 -14.13
C LYS A 25 5.98 -1.36 -12.90
N VAL A 26 5.38 -1.14 -11.73
CA VAL A 26 5.92 -1.61 -10.46
C VAL A 26 4.81 -2.22 -9.61
N VAL A 27 5.07 -3.39 -9.03
CA VAL A 27 4.26 -3.98 -7.96
C VAL A 27 5.05 -3.93 -6.66
N ALA A 28 4.51 -3.19 -5.69
CA ALA A 28 5.00 -3.16 -4.33
C ALA A 28 4.17 -4.10 -3.45
N ASP A 29 4.76 -5.21 -3.05
CA ASP A 29 4.14 -6.18 -2.16
C ASP A 29 4.31 -5.76 -0.71
N VAL A 30 3.21 -5.40 -0.05
CA VAL A 30 3.21 -4.95 1.35
C VAL A 30 2.68 -6.04 2.29
N ARG A 31 2.70 -7.30 1.85
CA ARG A 31 2.36 -8.44 2.72
C ARG A 31 3.50 -8.69 3.69
N LYS A 32 3.16 -9.00 4.95
CA LYS A 32 4.15 -9.40 5.95
C LYS A 32 4.91 -10.65 5.50
N ASN A 33 4.17 -11.67 5.05
CA ASN A 33 4.73 -12.86 4.44
C ASN A 33 4.09 -13.01 3.05
N PRO A 34 4.85 -12.91 1.96
CA PRO A 34 4.34 -13.04 0.60
C PRO A 34 4.14 -14.52 0.22
N THR A 35 3.57 -15.30 1.13
CA THR A 35 3.18 -16.69 0.94
C THR A 35 1.67 -16.77 0.69
N SER A 36 1.23 -17.77 -0.07
CA SER A 36 -0.17 -17.93 -0.43
C SER A 36 -0.49 -19.41 -0.67
N LYS A 37 -1.74 -19.82 -0.41
CA LYS A 37 -2.23 -21.14 -0.87
C LYS A 37 -2.29 -21.23 -2.40
N ARG A 38 -2.36 -20.08 -3.05
CA ARG A 38 -2.37 -19.91 -4.50
C ARG A 38 -0.95 -19.65 -4.96
N LYS A 39 -0.35 -20.64 -5.64
CA LYS A 39 1.07 -20.64 -6.01
C LYS A 39 1.45 -19.42 -6.83
N GLU A 40 0.55 -18.95 -7.68
CA GLU A 40 0.73 -17.75 -8.52
C GLU A 40 0.98 -16.44 -7.72
N PHE A 41 0.57 -16.41 -6.44
CA PHE A 41 0.73 -15.27 -5.55
C PHE A 41 1.80 -15.53 -4.48
N CYS A 42 2.53 -16.63 -4.55
CA CYS A 42 3.77 -16.79 -3.79
C CYS A 42 4.85 -15.89 -4.39
N LYS A 43 5.72 -15.35 -3.53
CA LYS A 43 6.75 -14.38 -3.89
C LYS A 43 7.53 -14.76 -5.15
N GLU A 44 8.11 -15.96 -5.17
CA GLU A 44 9.04 -16.40 -6.21
C GLU A 44 8.34 -16.48 -7.57
N GLU A 45 7.13 -17.04 -7.59
CA GLU A 45 6.33 -17.20 -8.80
C GLU A 45 5.75 -15.87 -9.30
N LEU A 46 5.32 -15.03 -8.36
CA LEU A 46 4.80 -13.71 -8.67
C LEU A 46 5.92 -12.80 -9.24
N GLU A 47 7.08 -12.78 -8.61
CA GLU A 47 8.24 -12.01 -9.07
C GLU A 47 8.69 -12.45 -10.47
N ARG A 48 8.78 -13.77 -10.71
CA ARG A 48 9.11 -14.34 -12.02
C ARG A 48 8.10 -13.93 -13.09
N SER A 49 6.82 -14.12 -12.82
CA SER A 49 5.75 -13.85 -13.80
C SER A 49 5.59 -12.34 -14.11
N LEU A 50 5.83 -11.47 -13.13
CA LEU A 50 5.88 -10.02 -13.32
C LEU A 50 7.08 -9.60 -14.17
N LYS A 51 8.27 -10.17 -13.91
CA LYS A 51 9.49 -9.91 -14.67
C LYS A 51 9.32 -10.26 -16.16
N GLU A 52 8.72 -11.40 -16.47
CA GLU A 52 8.38 -11.82 -17.84
C GLU A 52 7.46 -10.81 -18.56
N ARG A 53 6.70 -10.01 -17.81
CA ARG A 53 5.78 -8.98 -18.31
C ARG A 53 6.37 -7.57 -18.27
N GLY A 54 7.66 -7.43 -17.92
CA GLY A 54 8.32 -6.13 -17.79
C GLY A 54 7.81 -5.29 -16.62
N VAL A 55 7.30 -5.94 -15.57
CA VAL A 55 6.84 -5.29 -14.34
C VAL A 55 7.84 -5.58 -13.22
N GLU A 56 8.35 -4.53 -12.59
CA GLU A 56 9.27 -4.64 -11.46
C GLU A 56 8.52 -5.06 -10.19
N TYR A 57 9.15 -5.90 -9.38
CA TYR A 57 8.60 -6.38 -8.11
C TYR A 57 9.48 -5.93 -6.95
N PHE A 58 8.87 -5.33 -5.93
CA PHE A 58 9.55 -4.96 -4.70
C PHE A 58 8.74 -5.45 -3.50
N TRP A 59 9.38 -6.18 -2.60
CA TRP A 59 8.76 -6.61 -1.35
C TRP A 59 9.11 -5.65 -0.22
N PHE A 60 8.10 -5.07 0.41
CA PHE A 60 8.19 -4.14 1.53
C PHE A 60 7.74 -4.83 2.82
N GLU A 61 8.58 -5.72 3.34
CA GLU A 61 8.28 -6.49 4.56
C GLU A 61 7.90 -5.59 5.75
N GLU A 62 8.59 -4.46 5.90
CA GLU A 62 8.37 -3.51 6.99
C GLU A 62 6.98 -2.90 6.99
N LEU A 63 6.34 -2.77 5.82
CA LEU A 63 4.97 -2.29 5.69
C LEU A 63 3.92 -3.39 5.89
N GLY A 64 4.34 -4.60 6.26
CA GLY A 64 3.49 -5.76 6.50
C GLY A 64 2.43 -5.56 7.59
N GLY A 65 1.21 -6.04 7.34
CA GLY A 65 0.02 -5.82 8.18
C GLY A 65 -0.02 -6.49 9.57
N PHE A 66 0.98 -7.30 9.94
CA PHE A 66 0.98 -8.02 11.23
C PHE A 66 1.66 -7.17 12.32
N LYS A 67 0.94 -6.16 12.82
CA LYS A 67 1.35 -5.29 13.93
C LYS A 67 0.22 -5.22 14.95
N GLN A 68 0.54 -5.15 16.25
CA GLN A 68 -0.45 -5.08 17.33
C GLN A 68 -1.43 -3.90 17.14
N SER A 69 -0.90 -2.76 16.68
CA SER A 69 -1.68 -1.63 16.16
C SER A 69 -1.00 -1.09 14.91
N TYR A 70 -1.59 -1.31 13.73
CA TYR A 70 -1.06 -0.73 12.49
C TYR A 70 -1.23 0.80 12.46
N GLU A 71 -2.25 1.32 13.13
CA GLU A 71 -2.47 2.76 13.28
C GLU A 71 -1.28 3.41 14.00
N GLU A 72 -0.84 2.86 15.14
CA GLU A 72 0.33 3.37 15.85
C GLU A 72 1.61 3.23 15.02
N PHE A 73 1.77 2.10 14.34
CA PHE A 73 2.90 1.87 13.44
C PHE A 73 2.98 2.91 12.32
N SER A 74 1.83 3.38 11.80
CA SER A 74 1.78 4.40 10.76
C SER A 74 2.32 5.78 11.18
N TYR A 75 2.58 5.98 12.48
CA TYR A 75 3.23 7.18 13.03
C TYR A 75 4.71 6.97 13.35
N SER A 76 5.28 5.82 12.99
CA SER A 76 6.69 5.49 13.24
C SER A 76 7.60 6.01 12.13
N LYS A 77 8.86 6.27 12.47
CA LYS A 77 9.88 6.63 11.48
C LYS A 77 10.10 5.52 10.43
N VAL A 78 10.01 4.26 10.86
CA VAL A 78 10.17 3.09 9.96
C VAL A 78 9.08 3.09 8.88
N PHE A 79 7.85 3.42 9.24
CA PHE A 79 6.77 3.57 8.26
C PHE A 79 7.10 4.69 7.27
N ASP A 80 7.44 5.88 7.78
CA ASP A 80 7.77 7.05 6.96
C ASP A 80 8.94 6.80 5.99
N ASP A 81 10.01 6.17 6.45
CA ASP A 81 11.17 5.83 5.62
C ASP A 81 10.79 4.87 4.48
N ASN A 82 9.87 3.94 4.72
CA ASN A 82 9.41 3.00 3.70
C ASN A 82 8.38 3.63 2.75
N ILE A 83 7.54 4.56 3.22
CA ILE A 83 6.67 5.33 2.34
C ILE A 83 7.50 6.18 1.36
N LYS A 84 8.52 6.88 1.85
CA LYS A 84 9.42 7.64 0.96
C LYS A 84 10.08 6.78 -0.10
N LYS A 85 10.47 5.54 0.25
CA LYS A 85 10.99 4.58 -0.74
C LYS A 85 9.94 4.21 -1.80
N LEU A 86 8.69 3.96 -1.39
CA LEU A 86 7.60 3.70 -2.33
C LEU A 86 7.35 4.90 -3.25
N GLU A 87 7.37 6.11 -2.68
CA GLU A 87 7.20 7.36 -3.42
C GLU A 87 8.30 7.57 -4.45
N GLU A 88 9.57 7.40 -4.06
CA GLU A 88 10.70 7.52 -4.97
C GLU A 88 10.63 6.52 -6.14
N ILE A 89 10.21 5.28 -5.88
CA ILE A 89 10.05 4.27 -6.94
C ILE A 89 8.84 4.58 -7.84
N GLY A 90 7.75 5.09 -7.24
CA GLY A 90 6.48 5.34 -7.91
C GLY A 90 6.31 6.74 -8.51
N LYS A 91 7.26 7.67 -8.30
CA LYS A 91 7.11 9.07 -8.73
C LYS A 91 6.91 9.23 -10.24
N ASP A 92 7.64 8.44 -11.03
CA ASP A 92 7.63 8.50 -12.51
C ASP A 92 6.93 7.28 -13.15
N LYS A 93 6.29 6.43 -12.35
CA LYS A 93 5.74 5.15 -12.79
C LYS A 93 4.36 4.91 -12.18
N ASN A 94 3.55 4.10 -12.84
CA ASN A 94 2.34 3.57 -12.21
C ASN A 94 2.73 2.41 -11.30
N LEU A 95 2.58 2.62 -9.99
CA LEU A 95 2.93 1.65 -8.95
C LEU A 95 1.67 1.06 -8.32
N LEU A 96 1.61 -0.26 -8.22
CA LEU A 96 0.52 -0.99 -7.56
C LEU A 96 0.99 -1.54 -6.21
N ILE A 97 0.33 -1.12 -5.14
CA ILE A 97 0.45 -1.63 -3.78
C ILE A 97 -0.40 -2.90 -3.67
N LEU A 98 0.24 -4.03 -3.45
CA LEU A 98 -0.37 -5.36 -3.43
C LEU A 98 -0.55 -5.86 -1.99
N CYS A 99 -1.76 -6.35 -1.70
CA CYS A 99 -2.06 -7.09 -0.48
C CYS A 99 -3.02 -8.26 -0.79
N MET A 100 -3.34 -9.07 0.22
CA MET A 100 -4.31 -10.15 0.12
C MET A 100 -5.76 -9.67 0.27
N GLU A 101 -6.05 -8.87 1.31
CA GLU A 101 -7.41 -8.47 1.68
C GLU A 101 -8.08 -7.64 0.57
N LYS A 102 -9.29 -8.04 0.15
CA LYS A 102 -10.05 -7.40 -0.95
C LYS A 102 -10.53 -5.99 -0.61
N ASP A 103 -10.87 -5.74 0.65
CA ASP A 103 -11.39 -4.44 1.11
C ASP A 103 -10.26 -3.59 1.69
N TRP A 104 -9.88 -2.53 0.98
CA TRP A 104 -8.79 -1.66 1.39
C TRP A 104 -9.06 -0.97 2.74
N ARG A 105 -10.33 -0.72 3.07
CA ARG A 105 -10.74 -0.05 4.32
C ARG A 105 -10.50 -0.92 5.56
N LYS A 106 -10.47 -2.24 5.38
CA LYS A 106 -10.23 -3.24 6.44
C LYS A 106 -8.78 -3.73 6.47
N CYS A 107 -7.94 -3.20 5.58
CA CYS A 107 -6.58 -3.63 5.40
C CYS A 107 -5.61 -2.51 5.79
N HIS A 108 -4.37 -2.86 6.13
CA HIS A 108 -3.33 -1.90 6.44
C HIS A 108 -2.98 -0.97 5.28
N ARG A 109 -3.25 -1.38 4.04
CA ARG A 109 -3.06 -0.54 2.85
C ARG A 109 -3.85 0.78 2.90
N LYS A 110 -4.88 0.93 3.74
CA LYS A 110 -5.53 2.23 3.96
C LYS A 110 -4.58 3.28 4.53
N PHE A 111 -3.69 2.90 5.44
CA PHE A 111 -2.74 3.83 6.06
C PHE A 111 -1.64 4.23 5.08
N ILE A 112 -1.18 3.25 4.28
CA ILE A 112 -0.22 3.49 3.18
C ILE A 112 -0.83 4.44 2.16
N ALA A 113 -2.04 4.14 1.67
CA ALA A 113 -2.77 4.97 0.73
C ALA A 113 -3.02 6.38 1.29
N GLN A 114 -3.42 6.48 2.55
CA GLN A 114 -3.64 7.78 3.20
C GLN A 114 -2.35 8.59 3.23
N ARG A 115 -1.22 8.00 3.61
CA ARG A 115 0.03 8.73 3.70
C ARG A 115 0.48 9.24 2.33
N ILE A 116 0.54 8.36 1.33
CA ILE A 116 0.92 8.72 -0.04
C ILE A 116 0.00 9.82 -0.60
N ALA A 117 -1.32 9.72 -0.34
CA ALA A 117 -2.26 10.75 -0.79
C ALA A 117 -2.10 12.08 -0.03
N SER A 118 -1.77 12.03 1.26
CA SER A 118 -1.50 13.24 2.07
C SER A 118 -0.22 13.94 1.62
N ASP A 119 0.74 13.18 1.11
CA ASP A 119 2.01 13.67 0.57
C ASP A 119 1.86 14.19 -0.88
N GLY A 120 0.63 14.22 -1.41
CA GLY A 120 0.25 14.91 -2.65
C GLY A 120 0.08 14.02 -3.88
N PHE A 121 0.30 12.71 -3.75
CA PHE A 121 0.16 11.78 -4.87
C PHE A 121 -1.29 11.32 -5.08
N GLU A 122 -1.65 11.05 -6.33
CA GLU A 122 -2.95 10.42 -6.61
C GLU A 122 -2.91 8.93 -6.30
N VAL A 123 -3.85 8.48 -5.45
CA VAL A 123 -4.02 7.07 -5.08
C VAL A 123 -5.40 6.58 -5.51
N PHE A 124 -5.46 5.43 -6.18
CA PHE A 124 -6.70 4.80 -6.64
C PHE A 124 -6.82 3.37 -6.11
N HIS A 125 -7.99 3.01 -5.57
CA HIS A 125 -8.30 1.66 -5.13
C HIS A 125 -9.02 0.89 -6.23
N ILE A 126 -8.40 -0.21 -6.67
CA ILE A 126 -8.97 -1.09 -7.70
C ILE A 126 -9.85 -2.13 -7.00
N THR A 127 -11.11 -2.18 -7.40
CA THR A 127 -12.09 -3.18 -6.96
C THR A 127 -12.70 -3.88 -8.16
N LYS A 128 -13.44 -4.97 -7.94
CA LYS A 128 -14.08 -5.74 -9.03
C LYS A 128 -15.03 -4.90 -9.87
N THR A 129 -15.65 -3.88 -9.26
CA THR A 129 -16.73 -3.12 -9.90
C THR A 129 -16.34 -1.68 -10.23
N LYS A 130 -15.34 -1.11 -9.55
CA LYS A 130 -14.98 0.30 -9.69
C LYS A 130 -13.52 0.60 -9.39
N LEU A 131 -13.03 1.67 -10.00
CA LEU A 131 -11.84 2.39 -9.59
C LEU A 131 -12.27 3.54 -8.68
N ILE A 132 -11.74 3.59 -7.47
CA ILE A 132 -12.13 4.60 -6.46
C ILE A 132 -10.93 5.50 -6.19
N LYS A 133 -11.03 6.79 -6.45
CA LYS A 133 -10.00 7.76 -6.02
C LYS A 133 -10.01 7.84 -4.48
N HIS A 134 -8.85 7.73 -3.87
CA HIS A 134 -8.71 7.91 -2.42
C HIS A 134 -8.83 9.40 -2.09
N ASP A 135 -9.68 9.73 -1.13
CA ASP A 135 -9.81 11.09 -0.59
C ASP A 135 -9.10 11.18 0.75
N PRO A 136 -7.93 11.86 0.83
CA PRO A 136 -7.18 12.00 2.07
C PRO A 136 -7.93 12.85 3.12
N ASN A 137 -8.98 13.59 2.73
CA ASN A 137 -9.77 14.46 3.61
C ASN A 137 -11.12 13.86 4.03
N SER A 138 -11.41 12.61 3.67
CA SER A 138 -12.68 11.97 4.00
C SER A 138 -12.90 11.88 5.51
N GLU A 139 -14.16 12.01 5.96
CA GLU A 139 -14.53 12.03 7.39
C GLU A 139 -14.21 10.72 8.13
N GLU A 140 -14.18 9.59 7.43
CA GLU A 140 -13.69 8.30 7.96
C GLU A 140 -12.21 8.40 8.43
N ILE A 141 -11.43 9.34 7.89
CA ILE A 141 -9.99 9.45 8.12
C ILE A 141 -9.59 10.67 8.98
N LYS A 142 -10.40 11.75 9.01
CA LYS A 142 -10.19 12.89 9.93
C LYS A 142 -10.05 12.47 11.41
N ARG A 143 -10.74 11.40 11.82
CA ARG A 143 -10.62 10.80 13.17
C ARG A 143 -9.22 10.24 13.48
N GLY A 144 -8.45 9.81 12.48
CA GLY A 144 -7.08 9.33 12.64
C GLY A 144 -6.04 10.47 12.68
N MET A 145 -6.19 11.49 11.84
CA MET A 145 -5.25 12.64 11.80
C MET A 145 -5.25 13.48 13.09
N GLN A 146 -6.39 13.62 13.77
CA GLN A 146 -6.46 14.32 15.07
C GLN A 146 -5.58 13.63 16.14
N LYS A 147 -5.46 12.30 16.11
CA LYS A 147 -4.55 11.56 17.01
C LYS A 147 -3.08 11.80 16.67
N ARG A 148 -2.73 11.95 15.39
CA ARG A 148 -1.35 12.21 14.94
C ARG A 148 -0.83 13.55 15.45
N ILE A 149 -1.62 14.62 15.33
CA ILE A 149 -1.30 15.94 15.90
C ILE A 149 -1.01 15.80 17.40
N PHE A 150 -1.83 15.04 18.11
CA PHE A 150 -1.65 14.81 19.55
C PHE A 150 -0.37 14.02 19.86
N CYS A 151 -0.05 12.98 19.08
CA CYS A 151 1.18 12.20 19.22
C CYS A 151 2.44 13.00 18.91
N ASP A 152 2.42 13.83 17.87
CA ASP A 152 3.57 14.67 17.49
C ASP A 152 3.83 15.76 18.54
N ILE A 153 2.77 16.34 19.13
CA ILE A 153 2.86 17.21 20.31
C ILE A 153 3.45 16.44 21.51
N ALA A 154 3.03 15.20 21.76
CA ALA A 154 3.51 14.40 22.88
C ALA A 154 4.99 13.98 22.74
N LYS A 155 5.46 13.73 21.52
CA LYS A 155 6.88 13.40 21.24
C LYS A 155 7.79 14.62 21.42
N ASN A 156 7.36 15.81 20.98
CA ASN A 156 8.12 17.05 21.17
C ASN A 156 8.28 17.44 22.66
N LYS A 157 7.34 17.05 23.53
CA LYS A 157 7.46 17.27 24.98
C LYS A 157 8.46 16.34 25.67
N LYS A 158 8.84 15.20 25.08
CA LYS A 158 9.80 14.24 25.67
C LYS A 158 11.26 14.49 25.27
N SER A 159 11.50 15.37 24.30
CA SER A 159 12.83 15.78 23.83
C SER A 159 13.33 17.10 24.44
N SER A 160 12.63 17.62 25.45
CA SER A 160 12.94 18.88 26.14
C SER A 160 13.04 18.67 27.66
N SER A 161 13.40 17.48 28.11
CA SER A 161 13.59 17.13 29.53
C SER A 161 14.84 16.30 29.71
#